data_AF-A0A0F5VL75-F1
#
_entry.id   AF-A0A0F5VL75-F1
#
_cell.length_a   1.000
_cell.length_b   1.000
_cell.length_c   1.000
_cell.angle_alpha   90.00
_cell.angle_beta   90.00
_cell.angle_gamma   90.00
#
_symmetry.space_group_name_H-M   'P 1'
#
loop_
_entity.id
_entity.type
_entity.pdbx_description
1 polymer ?
#
loop_
_entity_poly.entity_id
_entity_poly.type
_entity_poly.pdbx_seq_one_letter_code
_entity_poly.pdbx_strand_id
1 'polypeptide(L)' 'KDEMMVHTDVAESPWHVVESDDKRRARLNTIAHLLSSVPYHEVPPPVLELPDRPGSTGYQRTPRDLQTYVPDHAARL' A
#
# COMPACT_ATOMS: atom_id res chain seq x y z
N LYS A 1 29.13 -8.90 7.36
CA LYS A 1 27.82 -8.88 8.06
C LYS A 1 28.06 -8.79 9.56
N ASP A 2 28.82 -9.74 10.09
CA ASP A 2 29.05 -9.87 11.53
C ASP A 2 29.80 -8.67 12.10
N GLU A 3 30.85 -8.18 11.43
CA GLU A 3 31.57 -6.97 11.84
C GLU A 3 30.68 -5.71 11.84
N MET A 4 29.77 -5.59 10.87
CA MET A 4 28.80 -4.48 10.83
C MET A 4 27.82 -4.57 12.02
N MET A 5 27.32 -5.78 12.33
CA MET A 5 26.41 -5.98 13.46
C MET A 5 27.10 -5.70 14.79
N VAL A 6 28.34 -6.14 14.99
CA VAL A 6 29.13 -5.86 16.20
C VAL A 6 29.23 -4.36 16.50
N HIS A 7 29.33 -3.52 15.47
CA HIS A 7 29.49 -2.08 15.63
C HIS A 7 28.20 -1.27 15.61
N THR A 8 27.09 -1.83 15.11
CA THR A 8 25.84 -1.08 14.89
C THR A 8 24.63 -1.66 15.60
N ASP A 9 24.73 -2.85 16.21
CA ASP A 9 23.69 -3.43 17.05
C ASP A 9 23.72 -2.80 18.44
N VAL A 10 22.88 -1.78 18.64
CA VAL A 10 22.77 -1.03 19.89
C VAL A 10 21.35 -1.13 20.45
N ALA A 11 21.20 -1.02 21.77
CA ALA A 11 19.90 -1.20 22.43
C ALA A 11 18.81 -0.23 21.92
N GLU A 12 19.20 0.95 21.46
CA GLU A 12 18.31 1.96 20.89
C GLU A 12 17.87 1.63 19.44
N SER A 13 18.59 0.75 18.76
CA SER A 13 18.37 0.39 17.35
C SER A 13 18.87 -1.04 17.07
N PRO A 14 18.18 -2.05 17.63
CA PRO A 14 18.66 -3.42 17.56
C PRO A 14 18.52 -4.02 16.16
N TRP A 15 19.46 -4.88 15.78
CA TRP A 15 19.35 -5.72 14.59
C TRP A 15 18.52 -6.97 14.88
N HIS A 16 17.49 -7.21 14.06
CA HIS A 16 16.68 -8.43 14.12
C HIS A 16 17.00 -9.35 12.94
N VAL A 17 17.49 -10.55 13.23
CA VAL A 17 17.84 -11.57 12.22
C VAL A 17 16.64 -12.49 11.98
N VAL A 18 16.30 -12.72 10.72
CA VAL A 18 15.20 -13.61 10.30
C VAL A 18 15.73 -14.65 9.32
N GLU A 19 15.50 -15.92 9.63
CA GLU A 19 15.84 -17.03 8.75
C GLU A 19 14.98 -17.02 7.49
N SER A 20 15.62 -17.01 6.31
CA SER A 20 14.96 -16.75 5.02
C SER A 20 14.86 -17.92 4.05
N ASP A 21 15.27 -19.13 4.46
CA ASP A 21 15.22 -20.33 3.60
C ASP A 21 13.79 -20.62 3.12
N ASP A 22 12.81 -20.51 4.02
CA ASP A 22 11.39 -20.47 3.67
C ASP A 22 10.91 -19.01 3.59
N LYS A 23 10.80 -18.51 2.36
CA LYS A 23 10.37 -17.14 2.06
C LYS A 23 9.00 -16.79 2.65
N ARG A 24 8.06 -17.75 2.73
CA ARG A 24 6.73 -17.50 3.28
C ARG A 24 6.82 -17.29 4.78
N ARG A 25 7.55 -18.18 5.48
CA ARG A 25 7.75 -18.08 6.93
C ARG A 25 8.52 -16.82 7.30
N ALA A 26 9.58 -16.49 6.56
CA ALA A 26 10.37 -15.29 6.78
C ALA A 26 9.49 -14.03 6.74
N ARG A 27 8.67 -13.87 5.68
CA ARG A 27 7.77 -12.71 5.53
C ARG A 27 6.77 -12.61 6.68
N LEU A 28 6.13 -13.72 7.04
CA LEU A 28 5.14 -13.74 8.12
C LEU A 28 5.79 -13.38 9.46
N ASN A 29 6.97 -13.92 9.75
CA ASN A 29 7.70 -13.62 10.98
C ASN A 29 8.15 -12.16 11.04
N THR A 30 8.68 -11.60 9.94
CA THR A 30 9.06 -10.18 9.88
C THR A 30 7.87 -9.27 10.13
N ILE A 31 6.72 -9.53 9.48
CA ILE A 31 5.50 -8.73 9.65
C ILE A 31 5.02 -8.83 11.10
N ALA A 32 4.96 -10.04 11.66
CA ALA A 32 4.50 -10.24 13.03
C ALA A 32 5.40 -9.54 14.07
N HIS A 33 6.72 -9.65 13.93
CA HIS A 33 7.69 -8.97 14.80
C HIS A 33 7.49 -7.45 14.74
N LEU A 34 7.41 -6.88 13.54
CA LEU A 34 7.21 -5.44 13.35
C LEU A 34 5.88 -4.95 13.94
N LEU A 35 4.78 -5.68 13.74
CA LEU A 35 3.49 -5.29 14.29
C LEU A 35 3.46 -5.40 15.82
N SER A 36 4.23 -6.31 16.42
CA SER A 36 4.33 -6.46 17.87
C SER A 36 5.22 -5.43 18.55
N SER A 37 6.16 -4.80 17.81
CA SER A 37 7.10 -3.83 18.36
C SER A 37 6.53 -2.42 18.49
N VAL A 38 5.35 -2.19 17.92
CA VAL A 38 4.62 -0.91 18.00
C VAL A 38 3.22 -1.13 18.54
N PRO A 39 2.58 -0.13 19.17
CA PRO A 39 1.18 -0.22 19.61
C PRO A 39 0.23 -0.12 18.40
N TYR A 40 0.31 -1.10 17.51
CA TYR A 40 -0.51 -1.17 16.30
C TYR A 40 -1.97 -1.40 16.70
N HIS A 41 -2.84 -0.54 16.18
CA HIS A 41 -4.28 -0.68 16.29
C HIS A 41 -4.90 -0.27 14.97
N GLU A 42 -6.08 -0.81 14.70
CA GLU A 42 -6.86 -0.39 13.55
C GLU A 42 -7.30 1.06 13.72
N VAL A 43 -6.99 1.90 12.74
CA VAL A 43 -7.38 3.30 12.70
C VAL A 43 -8.45 3.45 11.61
N PRO A 44 -9.68 3.88 11.94
CA PRO A 44 -10.69 4.11 10.92
C PRO A 44 -10.22 5.25 10.00
N PRO A 45 -10.48 5.15 8.68
CA PRO A 45 -10.16 6.23 7.77
C PRO A 45 -10.93 7.50 8.18
N PRO A 46 -10.34 8.69 8.00
CA PRO A 46 -11.03 9.93 8.28
C PRO A 46 -12.26 10.03 7.38
N VAL A 47 -13.40 10.41 7.96
CA VAL A 47 -14.59 10.74 7.19
C VAL A 47 -14.32 12.04 6.45
N LEU A 48 -14.21 11.95 5.13
CA LEU A 48 -14.07 13.11 4.27
C LEU A 48 -15.46 13.67 3.97
N GLU A 49 -15.76 14.85 4.52
CA GLU A 49 -16.92 15.62 4.08
C GLU A 49 -16.59 16.27 2.73
N LEU A 50 -17.09 15.66 1.66
CA LEU A 50 -17.03 16.28 0.34
C LEU A 50 -18.08 17.40 0.29
N PRO A 51 -17.73 18.59 -0.21
CA PRO A 51 -18.72 19.64 -0.45
C PRO A 51 -19.74 19.16 -1.47
N ASP A 52 -20.94 19.74 -1.43
CA ASP A 52 -21.94 19.50 -2.46
C ASP A 52 -21.35 19.73 -3.84
N ARG A 53 -21.65 18.80 -4.75
CA ARG A 53 -21.19 18.89 -6.13
C ARG A 53 -21.70 20.23 -6.71
N PRO A 54 -20.82 21.12 -7.18
CA PRO A 54 -21.29 22.34 -7.84
C PRO A 54 -22.17 21.97 -9.02
N GLY A 55 -23.18 22.81 -9.29
CA GLY A 55 -24.06 22.62 -10.44
C GLY A 55 -23.27 22.42 -11.73
N SER A 56 -23.77 21.56 -12.61
CA SER A 56 -23.21 21.36 -13.95
C SER A 56 -23.01 22.72 -14.63
N THR A 57 -21.79 23.01 -15.09
CA THR A 57 -21.46 24.22 -15.86
C THR A 57 -21.97 24.17 -17.31
N GLY A 58 -22.94 23.31 -17.60
CA GLY A 58 -23.47 23.10 -18.94
C GLY A 58 -22.54 22.29 -19.84
N TYR A 59 -21.57 21.57 -19.27
CA TYR A 59 -20.73 20.64 -20.04
C TYR A 59 -21.61 19.59 -20.71
N GLN A 60 -21.76 19.73 -22.03
CA GLN A 60 -22.35 18.71 -22.89
C GLN A 60 -21.21 17.86 -23.42
N ARG A 61 -21.23 16.58 -23.04
CA ARG A 61 -20.28 15.62 -23.59
C ARG A 61 -20.48 15.56 -25.10
N THR A 62 -19.41 15.69 -25.86
CA THR A 62 -19.42 15.53 -27.31
C THR A 62 -20.09 14.19 -27.67
N PRO A 63 -20.93 14.16 -28.72
CA PRO A 63 -21.54 12.93 -29.21
C PRO A 63 -20.54 11.77 -29.30
N ARG A 64 -20.96 10.60 -28.83
CA ARG A 64 -20.08 9.43 -28.66
C ARG A 64 -19.49 8.96 -29.98
N ASP A 65 -20.20 9.14 -31.07
CA ASP A 65 -19.85 8.84 -32.46
C ASP A 65 -18.66 9.65 -32.99
N LEU A 66 -18.37 10.82 -32.39
CA LEU A 66 -17.22 11.64 -32.75
C LEU A 66 -15.92 11.20 -32.05
N GLN A 67 -15.96 10.17 -31.20
CA GLN A 67 -14.80 9.68 -30.45
C GLN A 67 -14.25 8.39 -31.09
N THR A 68 -12.94 8.34 -31.29
CA THR A 68 -12.26 7.10 -31.70
C THR A 68 -12.07 6.19 -30.49
N TYR A 69 -12.76 5.05 -30.45
CA TYR A 69 -12.65 4.09 -29.36
C TYR A 69 -11.48 3.14 -29.59
N VAL A 70 -10.77 2.81 -28.51
CA VAL A 70 -9.85 1.67 -28.49
C VAL A 70 -10.65 0.36 -28.50
N PRO A 71 -10.10 -0.74 -29.06
CA PRO A 71 -10.76 -2.04 -29.01
C PRO A 71 -11.03 -2.49 -27.57
N ASP A 72 -12.25 -2.96 -27.31
CA ASP A 72 -12.61 -3.53 -26.02
C ASP A 72 -12.07 -4.97 -25.92
N HIS A 73 -10.89 -5.09 -25.32
CA HIS A 73 -10.25 -6.38 -25.06
C HIS A 73 -10.83 -7.10 -23.84
N ALA A 74 -11.42 -6.36 -22.89
CA ALA A 74 -11.97 -6.93 -21.65
C ALA A 74 -13.28 -7.67 -21.90
N ALA A 75 -14.08 -7.24 -22.87
CA ALA A 75 -15.31 -7.92 -23.28
C ALA A 75 -15.10 -9.31 -23.93
N ARG A 76 -13.84 -9.74 -24.13
CA ARG A 76 -13.49 -11.03 -24.75
C ARG A 76 -12.92 -12.06 -23.76
N LEU A 77 -12.92 -11.73 -22.46
CA LEU A 77 -12.50 -12.62 -21.37
C LEU A 77 -13.70 -13.40 -20.80
#